data_AF-A0A7S2VPT3-F1
#
_entry.id   AF-A0A7S2VPT3-F1
#
_cell.length_a   1.000
_cell.length_b   1.000
_cell.length_c   1.000
_cell.angle_alpha   90.00
_cell.angle_beta   90.00
_cell.angle_gamma   90.00
#
_symmetry.space_group_name_H-M   'P 1'
#
loop_
_entity.id
_entity.type
_entity.pdbx_description
1 polymer ?
#
loop_
_entity_poly.entity_id
_entity_poly.type
_entity_poly.pdbx_seq_one_letter_code
_entity_poly.pdbx_strand_id
1 'polypeptide(L)'
;MYTGVLSCTYEDDIGSLVELLRACALYKLPEPLSEFAQSRLYPLLPRSPPEAALEVFAIARRACPDVADPSFRCVREASAYLLLRSAHHLFGGAADAAEASALLEYAVQVAEHAVFNPAVPRGRSGGW
;
A
#
# COMPACT_ATOMS: atom_id res chain seq x y z
N MET A 1 -26.60 6.89 -1.69
CA MET A 1 -26.33 6.07 -2.89
C MET A 1 -25.10 6.63 -3.57
N TYR A 2 -24.07 5.81 -3.78
CA TYR A 2 -22.89 6.18 -4.56
C TYR A 2 -23.29 6.29 -6.03
N THR A 3 -23.01 7.43 -6.66
CA THR A 3 -23.44 7.76 -8.04
C THR A 3 -22.53 7.16 -9.12
N GLY A 4 -21.48 6.41 -8.74
CA GLY A 4 -20.55 5.79 -9.68
C GLY A 4 -19.50 6.73 -10.27
N VAL A 5 -19.53 8.03 -9.94
CA VAL A 5 -18.59 9.02 -10.49
C VAL A 5 -17.69 9.55 -9.37
N LEU A 6 -16.40 9.24 -9.44
CA LEU A 6 -15.37 9.85 -8.60
C LEU A 6 -14.80 11.05 -9.34
N SER A 7 -15.21 12.25 -8.93
CA SER A 7 -14.58 13.50 -9.35
C SER A 7 -13.44 13.81 -8.39
N CYS A 8 -12.26 13.24 -8.61
CA CYS A 8 -11.07 13.50 -7.81
C CYS A 8 -10.04 14.28 -8.65
N THR A 9 -9.62 15.45 -8.19
CA THR A 9 -8.65 16.31 -8.89
C THR A 9 -7.19 15.98 -8.56
N TYR A 10 -6.96 15.05 -7.62
CA TYR A 10 -5.65 14.77 -7.04
C TYR A 10 -4.97 13.56 -7.68
N GLU A 11 -4.94 13.48 -9.01
CA GLU A 11 -4.45 12.27 -9.70
C GLU A 11 -2.93 12.07 -9.58
N ASP A 12 -2.16 13.16 -9.42
CA ASP A 12 -0.69 13.15 -9.39
C ASP A 12 -0.09 13.65 -8.06
N ASP A 13 -0.93 14.04 -7.10
CA ASP A 13 -0.47 14.50 -5.79
C ASP A 13 -0.43 13.33 -4.79
N ILE A 14 0.79 12.83 -4.54
CA ILE A 14 1.00 11.73 -3.59
C ILE A 14 0.49 12.05 -2.19
N GLY A 15 0.67 13.28 -1.69
CA GLY A 15 0.25 13.63 -0.32
C GLY A 15 -1.26 13.49 -0.18
N SER A 16 -2.01 14.04 -1.13
CA SER A 16 -3.47 13.93 -1.17
C SER A 16 -3.95 12.47 -1.32
N LEU A 17 -3.27 11.66 -2.13
CA LEU A 17 -3.62 10.25 -2.32
C LEU A 17 -3.30 9.39 -1.09
N VAL A 18 -2.22 9.68 -0.37
CA VAL A 18 -1.87 9.02 0.90
C VAL A 18 -2.90 9.35 1.97
N GLU A 19 -3.35 10.60 2.07
CA GLU A 19 -4.43 10.98 2.99
C GLU A 19 -5.77 10.32 2.61
N LEU A 20 -6.08 10.19 1.32
CA LEU A 20 -7.25 9.42 0.87
C LEU A 20 -7.14 7.95 1.28
N LEU A 21 -5.99 7.33 1.09
CA LEU A 21 -5.74 5.95 1.50
C LEU A 21 -5.90 5.78 3.03
N ARG A 22 -5.36 6.74 3.80
CA ARG A 22 -5.50 6.78 5.25
C ARG A 22 -6.96 6.93 5.67
N ALA A 23 -7.73 7.80 5.02
CA ALA A 23 -9.16 7.95 5.28
C ALA A 23 -9.92 6.66 4.95
N CYS A 24 -9.58 5.98 3.85
CA CYS A 24 -10.16 4.68 3.50
C CYS A 24 -9.90 3.64 4.60
N ALA A 25 -8.68 3.57 5.11
CA ALA A 25 -8.27 2.67 6.18
C ALA A 25 -8.98 2.98 7.52
N LEU A 26 -9.05 4.25 7.91
CA LEU A 26 -9.60 4.66 9.22
C LEU A 26 -11.13 4.58 9.27
N TYR A 27 -11.81 5.05 8.23
CA TYR A 27 -13.27 5.20 8.23
C TYR A 27 -14.00 4.07 7.52
N LYS A 28 -13.28 3.02 7.07
CA LYS A 28 -13.84 1.90 6.29
C LYS A 28 -14.70 2.40 5.12
N LEU A 29 -14.14 3.33 4.35
CA LEU A 29 -14.82 3.91 3.20
C LEU A 29 -15.11 2.82 2.14
N PRO A 30 -16.09 3.05 1.24
CA PRO A 30 -16.42 2.10 0.19
C PRO A 30 -15.21 1.61 -0.61
N GLU A 31 -15.19 0.32 -0.94
CA GLU A 31 -14.12 -0.35 -1.70
C GLU A 31 -13.69 0.38 -2.99
N PRO A 32 -14.59 0.97 -3.81
CA PRO A 32 -14.16 1.71 -4.99
C PRO A 32 -13.21 2.89 -4.70
N LEU A 33 -13.29 3.49 -3.52
CA LEU A 33 -12.37 4.57 -3.12
C LEU A 33 -10.99 4.04 -2.77
N SER A 34 -10.91 2.90 -2.07
CA SER A 34 -9.63 2.29 -1.74
C SER A 34 -8.98 1.68 -2.98
N GLU A 35 -9.75 1.09 -3.90
CA GLU A 35 -9.25 0.65 -5.21
C GLU A 35 -8.74 1.83 -6.05
N PHE A 36 -9.48 2.95 -6.08
CA PHE A 36 -9.04 4.17 -6.76
C PHE A 36 -7.71 4.67 -6.17
N ALA A 37 -7.63 4.87 -4.85
CA ALA A 37 -6.41 5.33 -4.19
C ALA A 37 -5.22 4.41 -4.48
N GLN A 38 -5.42 3.09 -4.39
CA GLN A 38 -4.38 2.11 -4.70
C GLN A 38 -3.90 2.17 -6.16
N SER A 39 -4.84 2.26 -7.10
CA SER A 39 -4.52 2.32 -8.53
C SER A 39 -3.70 3.56 -8.92
N ARG A 40 -3.92 4.67 -8.21
CA ARG A 40 -3.20 5.93 -8.41
C ARG A 40 -1.87 5.99 -7.66
N LEU A 41 -1.82 5.46 -6.44
CA LEU A 41 -0.57 5.40 -5.67
C LEU A 41 0.46 4.44 -6.28
N TYR A 42 0.03 3.28 -6.78
CA TYR A 42 0.93 2.26 -7.31
C TYR A 42 1.96 2.79 -8.34
N PRO A 43 1.57 3.54 -9.40
CA PRO A 43 2.53 4.10 -10.35
C PRO A 43 3.35 5.29 -9.81
N LEU A 44 2.87 5.98 -8.76
CA LEU A 44 3.54 7.14 -8.16
C LEU A 44 4.62 6.75 -7.15
N LEU A 45 4.41 5.66 -6.42
CA LEU A 45 5.31 5.19 -5.36
C LEU A 45 6.78 5.06 -5.79
N PRO A 46 7.12 4.46 -6.95
CA PRO A 46 8.53 4.33 -7.37
C PRO A 46 9.24 5.64 -7.66
N ARG A 47 8.50 6.73 -7.92
CA ARG A 47 9.04 8.07 -8.22
C ARG A 47 9.04 8.99 -7.00
N SER A 48 8.45 8.52 -5.91
CA SER A 48 8.22 9.30 -4.70
C SER A 48 9.37 9.10 -3.71
N PRO A 49 9.53 10.03 -2.74
CA PRO A 49 10.52 9.87 -1.69
C PRO A 49 10.25 8.61 -0.85
N PRO A 50 11.29 7.91 -0.34
CA PRO A 50 11.16 6.69 0.47
C PRO A 50 10.20 6.83 1.67
N GLU A 51 10.11 8.01 2.25
CA GLU A 51 9.24 8.35 3.38
C GLU A 51 7.76 8.16 3.03
N ALA A 52 7.36 8.46 1.78
CA ALA A 52 6.00 8.23 1.32
C ALA A 52 5.69 6.72 1.20
N ALA A 53 6.66 5.92 0.77
CA ALA A 53 6.50 4.46 0.75
C ALA A 53 6.37 3.90 2.18
N LEU A 54 7.18 4.40 3.12
CA LEU A 54 7.08 4.04 4.54
C LEU A 54 5.70 4.37 5.10
N GLU A 55 5.17 5.55 4.78
CA GLU A 55 3.85 5.98 5.24
C GLU A 55 2.71 5.11 4.68
N VAL A 56 2.72 4.84 3.36
CA VAL A 56 1.76 3.92 2.73
C VAL A 56 1.84 2.54 3.34
N PHE A 57 3.05 2.04 3.59
CA PHE A 57 3.26 0.75 4.23
C PHE A 57 2.70 0.71 5.65
N ALA A 58 2.94 1.76 6.44
CA ALA A 58 2.41 1.89 7.80
C ALA A 58 0.87 1.96 7.82
N ILE A 59 0.26 2.66 6.86
CA ILE A 59 -1.20 2.71 6.70
C ILE A 59 -1.73 1.30 6.38
N ALA A 60 -1.14 0.62 5.39
CA ALA A 60 -1.56 -0.72 4.99
C ALA A 60 -1.43 -1.74 6.13
N ARG A 61 -0.31 -1.71 6.88
CA ARG A 61 -0.09 -2.58 8.05
C ARG A 61 -1.14 -2.36 9.14
N ARG A 62 -1.49 -1.10 9.41
CA ARG A 62 -2.49 -0.77 10.45
C ARG A 62 -3.91 -1.12 10.02
N ALA A 63 -4.24 -0.93 8.74
CA ALA A 63 -5.54 -1.26 8.18
C ALA A 63 -5.77 -2.77 8.14
N CYS A 64 -4.75 -3.50 7.71
CA CYS A 64 -4.79 -4.93 7.43
C CYS A 64 -3.54 -5.60 8.04
N PRO A 65 -3.55 -5.91 9.35
CA PRO A 65 -2.41 -6.53 10.00
C PRO A 65 -2.15 -7.95 9.49
N ASP A 66 -3.18 -8.63 8.98
CA ASP A 66 -3.04 -9.92 8.31
C ASP A 66 -2.55 -9.71 6.87
N VAL A 67 -1.40 -10.27 6.53
CA VAL A 67 -0.81 -10.22 5.18
C VAL A 67 -1.67 -10.93 4.13
N ALA A 68 -2.52 -11.88 4.56
CA ALA A 68 -3.43 -12.62 3.70
C ALA A 68 -4.68 -11.80 3.30
N ASP A 69 -4.95 -10.67 3.97
CA ASP A 69 -6.08 -9.80 3.64
C ASP A 69 -5.89 -9.22 2.23
N PRO A 70 -6.82 -9.45 1.27
CA PRO A 70 -6.70 -8.92 -0.08
C PRO A 70 -6.81 -7.39 -0.14
N SER A 71 -7.36 -6.77 0.90
CA SER A 71 -7.47 -5.31 1.03
C SER A 71 -6.07 -4.69 1.07
N PHE A 72 -5.89 -3.61 0.32
CA PHE A 72 -4.61 -2.88 0.23
C PHE A 72 -3.42 -3.69 -0.32
N ARG A 73 -3.65 -4.88 -0.88
CA ARG A 73 -2.58 -5.79 -1.33
C ARG A 73 -1.59 -5.11 -2.27
N CYS A 74 -2.07 -4.43 -3.31
CA CYS A 74 -1.20 -3.83 -4.34
C CYS A 74 -0.25 -2.77 -3.75
N VAL A 75 -0.77 -1.87 -2.92
CA VAL A 75 0.05 -0.83 -2.29
C VAL A 75 0.93 -1.38 -1.17
N ARG A 76 0.48 -2.40 -0.44
CA ARG A 76 1.26 -3.09 0.59
C ARG A 76 2.49 -3.76 -0.01
N GLU A 77 2.32 -4.54 -1.08
CA GLU A 77 3.43 -5.20 -1.77
C GLU A 77 4.40 -4.19 -2.41
N ALA A 78 3.88 -3.17 -3.09
CA ALA A 78 4.70 -2.14 -3.73
C ALA A 78 5.51 -1.34 -2.70
N SER A 79 4.87 -0.90 -1.62
CA SER A 79 5.54 -0.15 -0.55
C SER A 79 6.52 -1.02 0.23
N ALA A 80 6.23 -2.31 0.46
CA ALA A 80 7.18 -3.25 1.07
C ALA A 80 8.46 -3.39 0.24
N TYR A 81 8.33 -3.58 -1.08
CA TYR A 81 9.47 -3.65 -1.99
C TYR A 81 10.33 -2.39 -1.93
N LEU A 82 9.69 -1.22 -1.97
CA LEU A 82 10.40 0.06 -1.89
C LEU A 82 11.07 0.25 -0.53
N LEU A 83 10.38 -0.06 0.56
CA LEU A 83 10.91 0.03 1.93
C LEU A 83 12.14 -0.84 2.10
N LEU A 84 12.10 -2.10 1.65
CA LEU A 84 13.26 -3.01 1.71
C LEU A 84 14.43 -2.49 0.86
N ARG A 85 14.14 -1.96 -0.33
CA ARG A 85 15.16 -1.37 -1.22
C ARG A 85 15.83 -0.14 -0.59
N SER A 86 15.08 0.71 0.12
CA SER A 86 15.57 1.94 0.73
C SER A 86 15.85 1.84 2.24
N ALA A 87 15.86 0.62 2.80
CA ALA A 87 15.94 0.40 4.25
C ALA A 87 17.17 1.07 4.90
N HIS A 88 18.31 1.02 4.23
CA HIS A 88 19.56 1.64 4.69
C HIS A 88 19.48 3.17 4.80
N HIS A 89 18.65 3.82 3.97
CA HIS A 89 18.38 5.25 4.06
C HIS A 89 17.33 5.56 5.13
N LEU A 90 16.24 4.79 5.16
CA LEU A 90 15.11 5.00 6.06
C LEU A 90 15.45 4.76 7.54
N PHE A 91 16.27 3.75 7.83
CA PHE A 91 16.61 3.35 9.20
C PHE A 91 18.05 3.69 9.60
N GLY A 92 18.79 4.41 8.75
CA GLY A 92 20.20 4.73 8.97
C GLY A 92 20.45 5.79 10.05
N GLY A 93 19.46 6.62 10.40
CA GLY A 93 19.60 7.68 11.40
C GLY A 93 18.62 7.50 12.55
N ALA A 94 19.12 7.43 13.79
CA ALA A 94 18.40 7.49 15.09
C ALA A 94 17.01 6.82 15.18
N ALA A 95 16.67 5.91 14.28
CA ALA A 95 15.40 5.21 14.27
C ALA A 95 15.38 4.27 15.47
N ASP A 96 14.25 4.20 16.15
CA ASP A 96 14.05 3.21 17.20
C ASP A 96 14.23 1.82 16.58
N ALA A 97 15.24 1.10 17.06
CA ALA A 97 15.59 -0.22 16.55
C ALA A 97 14.41 -1.19 16.66
N ALA A 98 13.57 -1.05 17.70
CA ALA A 98 12.41 -1.91 17.90
C ALA A 98 11.30 -1.64 16.86
N GLU A 99 11.05 -0.37 16.53
CA GLU A 99 10.08 -0.01 15.50
C GLU A 99 10.59 -0.42 14.11
N ALA A 100 11.87 -0.16 13.83
CA ALA A 100 12.52 -0.55 12.59
C ALA A 100 12.48 -2.07 12.37
N SER A 101 12.80 -2.87 13.40
CA SER A 101 12.75 -4.33 13.30
C SER A 101 11.33 -4.83 13.05
N ALA A 102 10.33 -4.27 13.73
CA ALA A 102 8.93 -4.66 13.55
C ALA A 102 8.38 -4.30 12.16
N LEU A 103 8.83 -3.18 11.57
CA LEU A 103 8.48 -2.82 10.20
C LEU A 103 9.15 -3.73 9.17
N LEU A 104 10.44 -4.03 9.36
CA LEU A 104 11.19 -4.92 8.47
C LEU A 104 10.68 -6.36 8.52
N GLU A 105 10.36 -6.88 9.72
CA GLU A 105 9.75 -8.20 9.88
C GLU A 105 8.45 -8.29 9.09
N TYR A 106 7.56 -7.32 9.25
CA TYR A 106 6.30 -7.28 8.51
C TYR A 106 6.53 -7.15 6.99
N ALA A 107 7.53 -6.37 6.55
CA ALA A 107 7.87 -6.24 5.13
C ALA A 107 8.36 -7.57 4.52
N VAL A 108 9.13 -8.34 5.29
CA VAL A 108 9.56 -9.69 4.89
C VAL A 108 8.35 -10.63 4.81
N GLN A 109 7.45 -10.60 5.79
CA GLN A 109 6.22 -11.42 5.76
C GLN A 109 5.34 -11.10 4.54
N VAL A 110 5.21 -9.82 4.19
CA VAL A 110 4.49 -9.39 2.96
C VAL A 110 5.17 -9.94 1.72
N ALA A 111 6.50 -9.83 1.61
CA ALA A 111 7.25 -10.33 0.47
C ALA A 111 7.15 -11.86 0.34
N GLU A 112 7.29 -12.57 1.45
CA GLU A 112 7.12 -14.02 1.52
C GLU A 112 5.73 -14.45 1.05
N HIS A 113 4.69 -13.82 1.61
CA HIS A 113 3.31 -14.10 1.21
C HIS A 113 3.08 -13.81 -0.27
N ALA A 114 3.61 -12.70 -0.81
CA ALA A 114 3.48 -12.35 -2.22
C ALA A 114 4.14 -13.37 -3.16
N VAL A 115 5.29 -13.93 -2.75
CA VAL A 115 6.01 -14.97 -3.51
C VAL A 115 5.27 -16.30 -3.49
N PHE A 116 4.76 -16.73 -2.33
CA PHE A 116 4.08 -18.04 -2.20
C PHE A 116 2.59 -18.01 -2.58
N ASN A 117 1.95 -16.84 -2.58
CA ASN A 117 0.53 -16.66 -2.90
C ASN A 117 0.34 -15.58 -3.98
N PRO A 118 0.86 -15.78 -5.21
CA PRO A 118 0.82 -14.76 -6.25
C PRO A 118 -0.63 -14.33 -6.57
N ALA A 119 -0.81 -13.04 -6.87
CA ALA A 119 -2.12 -12.53 -7.26
C ALA A 119 -2.57 -13.20 -8.56
N VAL A 120 -3.77 -13.78 -8.55
CA VAL A 120 -4.37 -14.30 -9.79
C VAL A 120 -4.75 -13.10 -10.66
N PRO A 121 -4.25 -12.98 -11.91
CA PRO A 121 -4.65 -11.89 -12.78
C PRO A 121 -6.17 -11.95 -12.98
N ARG A 122 -6.88 -10.85 -12.67
CA ARG A 122 -8.30 -10.69 -12.98
C ARG A 122 -8.45 -10.57 -14.50
N GLY A 123 -8.40 -11.70 -15.20
CA GLY A 123 -8.30 -11.76 -16.65
C GLY A 123 -8.40 -13.17 -17.22
N ARG A 124 -9.50 -13.89 -16.91
CA ARG A 124 -10.10 -14.95 -17.73
C ARG A 124 -11.36 -15.54 -17.08
N SER A 125 -12.40 -14.73 -16.91
CA SER A 125 -13.79 -15.23 -16.95
C SER A 125 -14.25 -15.26 -18.41
N GLY A 126 -13.53 -16.01 -19.24
CA GLY A 126 -13.98 -16.41 -20.57
C GLY A 126 -14.62 -17.77 -20.41
N GLY A 127 -15.94 -17.83 -20.53
CA GLY A 127 -16.68 -19.08 -20.57
C GLY A 127 -16.09 -20.01 -21.62
N TRP A 128 -15.94 -21.27 -21.24
CA TRP A 128 -15.97 -22.40 -22.15
C TRP A 128 -17.31 -23.09 -21.95
#